data_AF-A0A963BRW5-F1
#
_entry.id   AF-A0A963BRW5-F1
#
_cell.length_a   1.000
_cell.length_b   1.000
_cell.length_c   1.000
_cell.angle_alpha   90.00
_cell.angle_beta   90.00
_cell.angle_gamma   90.00
#
_symmetry.space_group_name_H-M   'P 1'
#
loop_
_entity.id
_entity.type
_entity.pdbx_description
1 polymer ?
#
loop_
_entity_poly.entity_id
_entity_poly.type
_entity_poly.pdbx_seq_one_letter_code
_entity_poly.pdbx_strand_id
1 'polypeptide(L)'
;MPNSPRQFGQLRLVGRVSLWFAGAALAGLAGVLLLARPAEGDYVALVQNLSLSRQQLLTLMLIGGLVLAIGTALTTWLIALYSSFRVAGPLHRFCLDLEHGIREGEVPRVRLRVEDDAQEDARRLEETVQHLYRHYDEIAGALESASLQIRRGAADDGGAAVERLRRLVDEVRL
;
A
#
# COMPACT_ATOMS: atom_id res chain seq x y z
N MET A 1 16.15 9.42 -4.58
CA MET A 1 14.71 9.19 -4.29
C MET A 1 14.02 10.54 -4.19
N PRO A 2 13.39 11.04 -5.27
CA PRO A 2 12.64 12.29 -5.21
C PRO A 2 11.29 12.03 -4.53
N ASN A 3 11.08 12.68 -3.38
CA ASN A 3 9.82 12.67 -2.64
C ASN A 3 8.69 13.13 -3.56
N SER A 4 7.82 12.21 -3.97
CA SER A 4 6.71 12.51 -4.85
C SER A 4 5.69 13.39 -4.09
N PRO A 5 5.37 14.60 -4.60
CA PRO A 5 4.54 15.60 -3.91
C PRO A 5 3.10 15.16 -3.59
N ARG A 6 2.72 13.93 -3.96
CA ARG A 6 1.37 13.35 -3.79
C ARG A 6 1.17 12.60 -2.46
N GLN A 7 2.23 12.09 -1.81
CA GLN A 7 2.13 11.55 -0.44
C GLN A 7 1.62 12.61 0.54
N PHE A 8 2.01 13.88 0.34
CA PHE A 8 1.52 15.02 1.12
C PHE A 8 0.02 15.29 0.95
N GLY A 9 -0.57 14.93 -0.19
CA GLY A 9 -2.01 15.11 -0.45
C GLY A 9 -2.88 14.13 0.35
N GLN A 10 -2.43 12.89 0.49
CA GLN A 10 -3.13 11.84 1.24
C GLN A 10 -3.06 12.08 2.75
N LEU A 11 -1.87 12.46 3.26
CA LEU A 11 -1.69 12.94 4.63
C LEU A 11 -2.58 14.14 4.95
N ARG A 12 -2.78 15.05 3.98
CA ARG A 12 -3.69 16.19 4.14
C ARG A 12 -5.15 15.80 4.27
N LEU A 13 -5.62 14.78 3.55
CA LEU A 13 -7.02 14.36 3.58
C LEU A 13 -7.32 13.59 4.87
N VAL A 14 -6.46 12.63 5.23
CA VAL A 14 -6.55 11.91 6.51
C VAL A 14 -6.42 12.89 7.67
N GLY A 15 -5.47 13.83 7.61
CA GLY A 15 -5.30 14.88 8.61
C GLY A 15 -6.52 15.80 8.72
N ARG A 16 -7.19 16.13 7.60
CA ARG A 16 -8.42 16.92 7.63
C ARG A 16 -9.57 16.16 8.29
N VAL A 17 -9.73 14.88 7.98
CA VAL A 17 -10.76 14.02 8.61
C VAL A 17 -10.48 13.83 10.10
N SER A 18 -9.22 13.59 10.48
CA SER A 18 -8.84 13.46 11.90
C SER A 18 -9.03 14.78 12.65
N LEU A 19 -8.75 15.92 12.01
CA LEU A 19 -8.98 17.25 12.59
C LEU A 19 -10.46 17.51 12.85
N TRP A 20 -11.35 17.16 11.91
CA TRP A 20 -12.80 17.26 12.10
C TRP A 20 -13.27 16.37 13.26
N PHE A 21 -12.78 15.13 13.34
CA PHE A 21 -13.12 14.23 14.44
C PHE A 21 -12.61 14.73 15.79
N ALA A 22 -11.36 15.18 15.86
CA ALA A 22 -10.78 15.76 17.07
C ALA A 22 -11.56 17.02 17.49
N GLY A 23 -11.92 17.89 16.54
CA GLY A 23 -12.74 19.07 16.79
C GLY A 23 -14.12 18.73 17.32
N ALA A 24 -14.79 17.73 16.74
CA ALA A 24 -16.08 17.25 17.21
C ALA A 24 -16.01 16.67 18.64
N ALA A 25 -14.97 15.90 18.95
CA ALA A 25 -14.74 15.36 20.28
C ALA A 25 -14.48 16.48 21.32
N LEU A 26 -13.66 17.47 20.96
CA LEU A 26 -13.33 18.61 21.82
C LEU A 26 -14.57 19.49 22.07
N ALA A 27 -15.39 19.72 21.04
CA ALA A 27 -16.66 20.42 21.16
C ALA A 27 -17.66 19.65 22.05
N GLY A 28 -17.73 18.32 21.93
CA GLY A 28 -18.53 17.47 22.80
C GLY A 28 -18.11 17.58 24.28
N LEU A 29 -16.80 17.52 24.54
CA LEU A 29 -16.25 17.69 25.89
C LEU A 29 -16.54 19.09 26.45
N ALA A 30 -16.34 20.13 25.65
CA ALA A 30 -16.65 21.51 26.02
C ALA A 30 -18.15 21.68 26.33
N GLY A 31 -19.04 21.05 25.54
CA GLY A 31 -20.47 21.04 25.79
C GLY A 31 -20.84 20.42 27.13
N VAL A 32 -20.22 19.29 27.49
CA VAL A 32 -20.41 18.64 28.81
C VAL A 32 -19.94 19.56 29.93
N LEU A 33 -18.76 20.20 29.77
CA LEU A 33 -18.22 21.12 30.77
C LEU A 33 -19.10 22.37 30.95
N LEU A 34 -19.70 22.90 29.88
CA LEU A 34 -20.60 24.05 29.94
C LEU A 34 -21.96 23.70 30.58
N LEU A 35 -22.43 22.47 30.41
CA LEU A 35 -23.66 21.97 31.03
C LEU A 35 -23.47 21.61 32.51
N ALA A 36 -22.24 21.33 32.94
CA ALA A 36 -21.88 21.12 34.33
C ALA A 36 -21.85 22.47 35.08
N ARG A 37 -23.03 22.95 35.52
CA ARG A 37 -23.11 24.16 36.35
C ARG A 37 -22.43 23.94 37.72
N PRO A 38 -21.68 24.94 38.23
CA PRO A 38 -21.18 24.88 39.60
C PRO A 38 -22.36 24.91 40.58
N ALA A 39 -22.43 23.92 41.47
CA ALA A 39 -23.44 23.86 42.51
C ALA A 39 -23.08 24.85 43.63
N GLU A 40 -23.67 26.03 43.60
CA GLU A 40 -23.62 26.96 44.75
C GLU A 40 -24.77 26.60 45.71
N GLY A 41 -24.45 26.03 46.88
CA GLY A 41 -25.44 25.79 47.94
C GLY A 41 -25.16 24.62 48.89
N ASP A 42 -25.92 24.62 49.97
CA ASP A 42 -25.94 23.76 51.17
C ASP A 42 -25.53 22.28 50.97
N TYR A 43 -24.86 21.69 51.97
CA TYR A 43 -24.21 20.36 51.88
C TYR A 43 -25.21 19.25 51.51
N VAL A 44 -26.48 19.40 51.91
CA VAL A 44 -27.57 18.48 51.56
C VAL A 44 -27.93 18.55 50.07
N ALA A 45 -27.91 19.75 49.49
CA ALA A 45 -28.10 19.94 48.05
C ALA A 45 -26.91 19.37 47.25
N LEU A 46 -25.70 19.42 47.80
CA LEU A 46 -24.51 18.79 47.20
C LEU A 46 -24.67 17.25 47.12
N VAL A 47 -25.15 16.62 48.19
CA VAL A 47 -25.34 15.15 48.26
C VAL A 47 -26.48 14.68 47.36
N GLN A 48 -27.60 15.41 47.28
CA GLN A 48 -28.69 15.08 46.34
C GLN A 48 -28.28 15.30 44.88
N ASN A 49 -27.50 16.34 44.59
CA ASN A 49 -26.92 16.55 43.26
C ASN A 49 -25.90 15.46 42.90
N LEU A 50 -25.14 14.92 43.85
CA LEU A 50 -24.23 13.79 43.64
C LEU A 50 -24.96 12.51 43.23
N SER A 51 -26.15 12.22 43.78
CA SER A 51 -26.90 11.01 43.41
C SER A 51 -27.55 11.14 42.03
N LEU A 52 -28.12 12.30 41.70
CA LEU A 52 -28.65 12.62 40.36
C LEU A 52 -27.54 12.67 39.31
N SER A 53 -26.38 13.24 39.68
CA SER A 53 -25.18 13.26 38.84
C SER A 53 -24.70 11.86 38.53
N ARG A 54 -24.70 10.90 39.48
CA ARG A 54 -24.26 9.52 39.22
C ARG A 54 -25.07 8.80 38.13
N GLN A 55 -26.40 8.96 38.14
CA GLN A 55 -27.24 8.36 37.09
C GLN A 55 -27.00 9.01 35.74
N GLN A 56 -26.93 10.33 35.69
CA GLN A 56 -26.64 11.06 34.45
C GLN A 56 -25.23 10.77 33.93
N LEU A 57 -24.25 10.58 34.81
CA LEU A 57 -22.86 10.31 34.47
C LEU A 57 -22.72 8.96 33.76
N LEU A 58 -23.45 7.93 34.20
CA LEU A 58 -23.46 6.64 33.53
C LEU A 58 -24.06 6.74 32.12
N THR A 59 -25.17 7.46 31.97
CA THR A 59 -25.78 7.72 30.65
C THR A 59 -24.86 8.54 29.74
N LEU A 60 -24.21 9.58 30.27
CA LEU A 60 -23.23 10.39 29.54
C LEU A 60 -22.01 9.57 29.12
N MET A 61 -21.48 8.71 29.99
CA MET A 61 -20.38 7.81 29.64
C MET A 61 -20.78 6.80 28.57
N LEU A 62 -21.99 6.23 28.64
CA LEU A 62 -22.50 5.32 27.61
C LEU A 62 -22.65 6.02 26.26
N ILE A 63 -23.29 7.20 26.24
CA ILE A 63 -23.45 7.98 25.00
C ILE A 63 -22.09 8.38 24.45
N GLY A 64 -21.19 8.89 25.29
CA GLY A 64 -19.84 9.28 24.89
C GLY A 64 -19.04 8.10 24.33
N GLY A 65 -19.05 6.96 25.01
CA GLY A 65 -18.40 5.73 24.56
C GLY A 65 -18.97 5.22 23.24
N LEU A 66 -20.29 5.25 23.07
CA LEU A 66 -20.97 4.84 21.84
C LEU A 66 -20.59 5.75 20.67
N VAL A 67 -20.60 7.07 20.86
CA VAL A 67 -20.19 8.04 19.83
C VAL A 67 -18.73 7.81 19.43
N LEU A 68 -17.86 7.56 20.40
CA LEU A 68 -16.44 7.31 20.15
C LEU A 68 -16.22 5.99 19.40
N ALA A 69 -16.93 4.93 19.78
CA ALA A 69 -16.90 3.63 19.10
C ALA A 69 -17.44 3.70 17.66
N ILE A 70 -18.54 4.43 17.43
CA ILE A 70 -19.06 4.66 16.08
C ILE A 70 -18.04 5.46 15.25
N GLY A 71 -17.43 6.47 15.85
CA GLY A 71 -16.39 7.26 15.22
C GLY A 71 -15.21 6.42 14.75
N THR A 72 -14.66 5.58 15.63
CA THR A 72 -13.53 4.70 15.31
C THR A 72 -13.90 3.64 14.28
N ALA A 73 -15.10 3.06 14.37
CA ALA A 73 -15.60 2.11 13.38
C ALA A 73 -15.73 2.77 12.00
N LEU A 74 -16.30 3.97 11.92
CA LEU A 74 -16.45 4.72 10.68
C LEU A 74 -15.10 5.06 10.07
N THR A 75 -14.15 5.58 10.86
CA THR A 75 -12.81 5.91 10.35
C THR A 75 -12.06 4.68 9.87
N THR A 76 -12.15 3.57 10.62
CA THR A 76 -11.51 2.30 10.25
C THR A 76 -12.10 1.76 8.95
N TRP A 77 -13.43 1.79 8.83
CA TRP A 77 -14.13 1.39 7.62
C TRP A 77 -13.73 2.24 6.42
N LEU A 78 -13.63 3.56 6.58
CA LEU A 78 -13.24 4.47 5.50
C LEU A 78 -11.80 4.25 5.04
N ILE A 79 -10.88 4.00 5.99
CA ILE A 79 -9.48 3.65 5.69
C ILE A 79 -9.41 2.30 4.96
N ALA A 80 -10.14 1.29 5.45
CA ALA A 80 -10.17 -0.03 4.83
C ALA A 80 -10.72 0.03 3.40
N LEU A 81 -11.82 0.76 3.19
CA LEU A 81 -12.43 0.96 1.89
C LEU A 81 -11.48 1.70 0.94
N TYR A 82 -10.88 2.78 1.41
CA TYR A 82 -9.91 3.56 0.63
C TYR A 82 -8.68 2.71 0.24
N SER A 83 -8.11 1.98 1.20
CA SER A 83 -6.99 1.08 0.96
C SER A 83 -7.35 -0.03 -0.01
N SER A 84 -8.56 -0.59 0.10
CA SER A 84 -9.03 -1.64 -0.81
C SER A 84 -9.10 -1.14 -2.25
N PHE A 85 -9.73 0.00 -2.50
CA PHE A 85 -9.84 0.52 -3.88
C PHE A 85 -8.49 0.92 -4.49
N ARG A 86 -7.59 1.51 -3.70
CA ARG A 86 -6.29 1.96 -4.21
C ARG A 86 -5.25 0.86 -4.34
N VAL A 87 -5.27 -0.16 -3.48
CA VAL A 87 -4.25 -1.22 -3.51
C VAL A 87 -4.76 -2.41 -4.30
N ALA A 88 -5.98 -2.89 -4.02
CA ALA A 88 -6.47 -4.13 -4.63
C ALA A 88 -6.74 -3.97 -6.13
N GLY A 89 -7.23 -2.81 -6.58
CA GLY A 89 -7.50 -2.55 -8.00
C GLY A 89 -6.24 -2.65 -8.88
N PRO A 90 -5.20 -1.84 -8.63
CA PRO A 90 -3.93 -1.91 -9.34
C PRO A 90 -3.26 -3.27 -9.24
N LEU A 91 -3.27 -3.89 -8.05
CA LEU A 91 -2.64 -5.17 -7.82
C LEU A 91 -3.35 -6.30 -8.59
N HIS A 92 -4.68 -6.26 -8.66
CA HIS A 92 -5.44 -7.20 -9.48
C HIS A 92 -5.12 -7.06 -10.98
N ARG A 93 -5.06 -5.83 -11.51
CA ARG A 93 -4.67 -5.59 -12.91
C ARG A 93 -3.25 -6.07 -13.19
N PHE A 94 -2.34 -5.78 -12.28
CA PHE A 94 -0.95 -6.23 -12.35
C PHE A 94 -0.84 -7.76 -12.41
N CYS A 95 -1.57 -8.48 -11.56
CA CYS A 95 -1.63 -9.94 -11.61
C CYS A 95 -2.20 -10.47 -12.92
N LEU A 96 -3.27 -9.85 -13.44
CA LEU A 96 -3.87 -10.25 -14.71
C LEU A 96 -2.93 -10.01 -15.90
N ASP A 97 -2.23 -8.88 -15.93
CA ASP A 97 -1.27 -8.56 -17.00
C ASP A 97 -0.09 -9.55 -16.96
N LEU A 98 0.41 -9.89 -15.77
CA LEU A 98 1.44 -10.93 -15.59
C LEU A 98 0.95 -12.30 -16.07
N GLU A 99 -0.26 -12.69 -15.69
CA GLU A 99 -0.84 -13.97 -16.10
C GLU A 99 -0.98 -14.06 -17.63
N HIS A 100 -1.40 -12.98 -18.29
CA HIS A 100 -1.45 -12.92 -19.75
C HIS A 100 -0.06 -13.01 -20.37
N GLY A 101 0.92 -12.27 -19.87
CA GLY A 101 2.30 -12.34 -20.37
C GLY A 101 2.90 -13.75 -20.27
N ILE A 102 2.63 -14.48 -19.17
CA ILE A 102 3.08 -15.86 -19.01
C ILE A 102 2.39 -16.80 -20.02
N ARG A 103 1.11 -16.60 -20.31
CA ARG A 103 0.35 -17.46 -21.23
C ARG A 103 0.67 -17.20 -22.71
N GLU A 104 0.84 -15.93 -23.08
CA GLU A 104 1.03 -15.51 -24.47
C GLU A 104 2.51 -15.44 -24.86
N GLY A 105 3.43 -15.46 -23.89
CA GLY A 105 4.88 -15.39 -24.11
C GLY A 105 5.39 -13.99 -24.48
N GLU A 106 4.51 -13.00 -24.54
CA GLU A 106 4.85 -11.60 -24.76
C GLU A 106 5.18 -10.88 -23.45
N VAL A 107 6.09 -9.89 -23.52
CA VAL A 107 6.42 -9.04 -22.37
C VAL A 107 5.17 -8.25 -21.96
N PRO A 108 4.58 -8.52 -20.78
CA PRO A 108 3.34 -7.85 -20.40
C PRO A 108 3.61 -6.38 -20.12
N ARG A 109 3.09 -5.50 -20.97
CA ARG A 109 3.04 -4.06 -20.68
C ARG A 109 1.96 -3.84 -19.63
N VAL A 110 2.38 -3.69 -18.38
CA VAL A 110 1.46 -3.46 -17.26
C VAL A 110 0.69 -2.16 -17.50
N ARG A 111 -0.63 -2.26 -17.72
CA ARG A 111 -1.48 -1.09 -18.02
C ARG A 111 -2.04 -0.48 -16.75
N LEU A 112 -1.15 0.13 -15.95
CA LEU A 112 -1.57 0.93 -14.79
C LEU A 112 -2.01 2.33 -15.21
N ARG A 113 -3.00 2.88 -14.50
CA ARG A 113 -3.39 4.29 -14.69
C ARG A 113 -2.27 5.19 -14.17
N VAL A 114 -2.14 6.39 -14.74
CA VAL A 114 -1.14 7.41 -14.36
C VAL A 114 -1.23 7.82 -12.88
N GLU A 115 -2.36 7.51 -12.23
CA GLU A 115 -2.65 7.86 -10.84
C GLU A 115 -2.42 6.72 -9.85
N ASP A 116 -2.12 5.51 -10.33
CA ASP A 116 -1.95 4.34 -9.47
C ASP A 116 -0.60 4.42 -8.74
N ASP A 117 -0.60 4.27 -7.41
CA ASP A 117 0.62 4.41 -6.60
C ASP A 117 1.67 3.31 -6.92
N ALA A 118 1.25 2.20 -7.54
CA ALA A 118 2.08 1.08 -7.96
C ALA A 118 2.86 1.31 -9.28
N GLN A 119 2.78 2.50 -9.89
CA GLN A 119 3.46 2.77 -11.16
C GLN A 119 4.98 2.61 -11.08
N GLU A 120 5.61 3.02 -9.98
CA GLU A 120 7.06 2.91 -9.83
C GLU A 120 7.49 1.45 -9.72
N ASP A 121 6.77 0.66 -8.93
CA ASP A 121 7.02 -0.78 -8.81
C ASP A 121 6.79 -1.52 -10.12
N ALA A 122 5.75 -1.15 -10.87
CA ALA A 122 5.49 -1.72 -12.19
C ALA A 122 6.59 -1.38 -13.21
N ARG A 123 7.13 -0.15 -13.20
CA ARG A 123 8.28 0.21 -14.04
C ARG A 123 9.52 -0.59 -13.69
N ARG A 124 9.83 -0.74 -12.40
CA ARG A 124 10.97 -1.55 -11.95
C ARG A 124 10.82 -3.01 -12.34
N LEU A 125 9.60 -3.55 -12.26
CA LEU A 125 9.34 -4.89 -12.77
C LEU A 125 9.55 -4.95 -14.28
N GLU A 126 8.99 -4.02 -15.05
CA GLU A 126 9.14 -3.98 -16.51
C GLU A 126 10.62 -3.92 -16.92
N GLU A 127 11.42 -3.08 -16.26
CA GLU A 127 12.88 -3.00 -16.46
C GLU A 127 13.57 -4.33 -16.14
N THR A 128 13.19 -4.97 -15.03
CA THR A 128 13.75 -6.28 -14.62
C THR A 128 13.40 -7.38 -15.63
N VAL A 129 12.16 -7.40 -16.11
CA VAL A 129 11.69 -8.34 -17.11
C VAL A 129 12.42 -8.12 -18.43
N GLN A 130 12.53 -6.88 -18.90
CA GLN A 130 13.29 -6.56 -20.12
C GLN A 130 14.77 -6.96 -20.01
N HIS A 131 15.38 -6.76 -18.83
CA HIS A 131 16.73 -7.20 -18.55
C HIS A 131 16.86 -8.73 -18.67
N LEU A 132 15.92 -9.46 -18.08
CA LEU A 132 15.87 -10.92 -18.15
C LEU A 132 15.74 -11.43 -19.60
N TYR A 133 14.83 -10.85 -20.39
CA TYR A 133 14.67 -11.22 -21.81
C TYR A 133 15.92 -10.96 -22.63
N ARG A 134 16.56 -9.79 -22.47
CA ARG A 134 17.82 -9.49 -23.16
C ARG A 134 18.89 -10.54 -22.84
N HIS A 135 18.95 -10.97 -21.58
CA HIS A 135 19.92 -11.97 -21.17
C HIS A 135 19.61 -13.37 -21.73
N TYR A 136 18.32 -13.75 -21.83
CA TYR A 136 17.92 -14.96 -22.54
C TYR A 136 18.31 -14.93 -24.03
N ASP A 137 18.14 -13.79 -24.70
CA ASP A 137 18.54 -13.61 -26.10
C ASP A 137 20.06 -13.74 -26.27
N GLU A 138 20.84 -13.18 -25.34
CA GLU A 138 22.31 -13.31 -25.31
C GLU A 138 22.74 -14.78 -25.16
N ILE A 139 22.11 -15.53 -24.25
CA ILE A 139 22.37 -16.95 -24.04
C ILE A 139 21.99 -17.75 -25.30
N ALA A 140 20.82 -17.47 -25.88
CA ALA A 140 20.36 -18.14 -27.10
C ALA A 140 21.31 -17.89 -28.28
N GLY A 141 21.75 -16.64 -28.49
CA GLY A 141 22.69 -16.28 -29.53
C GLY A 141 24.08 -16.90 -29.32
N ALA A 142 24.55 -16.99 -28.07
CA ALA A 142 25.78 -17.69 -27.74
C ALA A 142 25.68 -19.19 -28.04
N LEU A 143 24.54 -19.82 -27.72
CA LEU A 143 24.28 -21.24 -27.98
C LEU A 143 24.24 -21.54 -29.47
N GLU A 144 23.53 -20.71 -30.24
CA GLU A 144 23.47 -20.83 -31.70
C GLU A 144 24.88 -20.72 -32.30
N SER A 145 25.65 -19.70 -31.90
CA SER A 145 27.02 -19.49 -32.35
C SER A 145 27.93 -20.68 -32.05
N ALA A 146 27.86 -21.22 -30.83
CA ALA A 146 28.63 -22.39 -30.42
C ALA A 146 28.24 -23.63 -31.25
N SER A 147 26.93 -23.86 -31.44
CA SER A 147 26.43 -24.99 -32.23
C SER A 147 26.90 -24.94 -33.69
N LEU A 148 26.99 -23.74 -34.25
CA LEU A 148 27.38 -23.52 -35.64
C LEU A 148 28.89 -23.73 -35.83
N GLN A 149 29.71 -23.31 -34.87
CA GLN A 149 31.16 -23.56 -34.88
C GLN A 149 31.49 -25.06 -34.75
N ILE A 150 30.79 -25.77 -33.86
CA ILE A 150 30.93 -27.23 -33.71
C ILE A 150 30.59 -27.93 -35.03
N ARG A 151 29.47 -27.54 -35.68
CA ARG A 151 29.06 -28.12 -36.97
C ARG A 151 30.05 -27.83 -38.11
N ARG A 152 30.73 -26.70 -38.08
CA ARG A 152 31.75 -26.32 -39.09
C ARG A 152 33.10 -27.02 -38.89
N GLY A 153 33.28 -27.81 -37.83
CA GLY A 153 34.53 -28.55 -37.57
C GLY A 153 35.68 -27.67 -37.11
N ALA A 154 35.39 -26.45 -36.62
CA ALA A 154 36.39 -25.56 -36.03
C ALA A 154 36.71 -26.03 -34.60
N ALA A 155 37.55 -27.06 -34.47
CA ALA A 155 37.85 -27.71 -33.20
C ALA A 155 38.51 -26.77 -32.15
N ASP A 156 39.34 -25.82 -32.59
CA ASP A 156 40.00 -24.86 -31.68
C ASP A 156 39.07 -23.71 -31.23
N ASP A 157 38.12 -23.27 -32.06
CA ASP A 157 37.20 -22.18 -31.72
C ASP A 157 35.98 -22.64 -30.90
N GLY A 158 35.58 -23.91 -31.05
CA GLY A 158 34.45 -24.49 -30.31
C GLY A 158 34.66 -24.46 -28.79
N GLY A 159 35.91 -24.62 -28.32
CA GLY A 159 36.25 -24.52 -26.89
C GLY A 159 36.00 -23.13 -26.31
N ALA A 160 36.34 -22.07 -27.05
CA ALA A 160 36.12 -20.70 -26.61
C ALA A 160 34.62 -20.34 -26.55
N ALA A 161 33.82 -20.84 -27.48
CA ALA A 161 32.37 -20.62 -27.48
C ALA A 161 31.66 -21.34 -26.31
N VAL A 162 32.07 -22.57 -26.00
CA VAL A 162 31.54 -23.33 -24.85
C VAL A 162 31.92 -22.65 -23.52
N GLU A 163 33.15 -22.15 -23.39
CA GLU A 163 33.60 -21.47 -22.18
C GLU A 163 32.86 -20.13 -21.96
N ARG A 164 32.54 -19.42 -23.05
CA ARG A 164 31.72 -18.20 -23.00
C ARG A 164 30.29 -18.50 -22.53
N LEU A 165 29.72 -19.60 -22.99
CA LEU A 165 28.40 -20.06 -22.59
C LEU A 165 28.37 -20.50 -21.13
N ARG A 166 29.44 -21.15 -20.67
CA ARG A 166 29.62 -21.54 -19.26
C ARG A 166 29.66 -20.33 -18.35
N ARG A 167 30.38 -19.27 -18.71
CA ARG A 167 30.43 -18.02 -17.93
C ARG A 167 29.07 -17.35 -17.80
N LEU A 168 28.33 -17.26 -18.91
CA LEU A 168 26.97 -16.70 -18.91
C LEU A 168 26.01 -17.51 -18.02
N VAL A 169 26.14 -18.83 -18.00
CA VAL A 169 25.31 -19.70 -17.13
C VAL A 169 25.71 -19.57 -15.66
N ASP A 170 27.00 -19.42 -15.36
CA ASP A 170 27.49 -19.26 -13.98
C ASP A 170 27.09 -17.90 -13.38
N GLU A 171 26.99 -16.83 -14.19
CA GLU A 171 26.43 -15.53 -13.77
C GLU A 171 24.95 -15.62 -13.35
N VAL A 172 24.17 -16.55 -13.92
CA VAL A 172 22.73 -16.74 -13.61
C VAL A 172 22.50 -17.52 -12.32
N ARG A 173 23.50 -18.27 -11.83
CA ARG A 173 23.36 -19.09 -10.61
C ARG A 173 23.59 -18.33 -9.30
N LEU A 174 24.05 -17.08 -9.36
CA LEU A 174 24.32 -16.20 -8.23
C LEU A 174 23.13 -15.30 -7.91
#